data_AF-A0A9W9HK92-F1
#
_entry.id   AF-A0A9W9HK92-F1
#
_cell.length_a   1.000
_cell.length_b   1.000
_cell.length_c   1.000
_cell.angle_alpha   90.00
_cell.angle_beta   90.00
_cell.angle_gamma   90.00
#
_symmetry.space_group_name_H-M   'P 1'
#
loop_
_entity.id
_entity.type
_entity.pdbx_description
1 polymer ?
#
loop_
_entity_poly.entity_id
_entity_poly.type
_entity_poly.pdbx_seq_one_letter_code
_entity_poly.pdbx_strand_id
1 'polypeptide(L)'
;MPSPTSRPSDSKPSDPKPSSFRSPNGKPPISKHSWNSKQEHNPTFEQDRESFYKSLMHRSRLINREPEKYMEIAQYLTKVAREFDKIKQLADISQGNGRDVPLCFPARCDMIKEEMQKLSQGLTSRSLPPALGSLLIEMLAIHSGRLTLDGSSTAVDLSQALERKIGSNQFDWKRRNKIDRKGQLIVRYAHQIFVRLNQAVPRCQCLQCVRRTLPGVTKKD
;
A
#
# COMPACT_ATOMS: atom_id res chain seq x y z
N MET A 1 -61.81 4.20 25.15
CA MET A 1 -63.00 4.96 24.70
C MET A 1 -62.56 6.34 24.26
N PRO A 2 -63.19 6.91 23.22
CA PRO A 2 -62.49 7.30 22.00
C PRO A 2 -62.44 8.82 21.74
N SER A 3 -61.77 9.15 20.61
CA SER A 3 -62.08 10.24 19.66
C SER A 3 -61.24 11.53 19.78
N PRO A 4 -61.09 12.33 18.69
CA PRO A 4 -61.00 11.95 17.26
C PRO A 4 -60.11 12.88 16.38
N THR A 5 -59.91 12.46 15.11
CA THR A 5 -59.86 13.27 13.85
C THR A 5 -58.75 14.34 13.67
N SER A 6 -58.10 14.58 12.52
CA SER A 6 -58.56 14.59 11.12
C SER A 6 -57.36 14.55 10.13
N ARG A 7 -57.48 13.82 9.01
CA ARG A 7 -56.97 14.21 7.66
C ARG A 7 -57.90 15.31 7.09
N PRO A 8 -57.61 16.09 6.02
CA PRO A 8 -57.03 15.72 4.71
C PRO A 8 -56.06 16.83 4.17
N SER A 9 -55.50 16.91 2.95
CA SER A 9 -56.02 16.67 1.60
C SER A 9 -54.89 16.60 0.57
N ASP A 10 -55.20 15.91 -0.53
CA ASP A 10 -54.54 15.88 -1.82
C ASP A 10 -54.34 17.27 -2.46
N SER A 11 -53.31 17.39 -3.31
CA SER A 11 -53.43 18.03 -4.63
C SER A 11 -52.26 17.64 -5.54
N LYS A 12 -52.62 17.09 -6.70
CA LYS A 12 -51.79 16.69 -7.84
C LYS A 12 -51.84 17.83 -8.90
N PRO A 13 -51.47 17.58 -10.17
CA PRO A 13 -50.21 17.89 -10.85
C PRO A 13 -50.27 19.18 -11.72
N SER A 14 -49.14 19.59 -12.30
CA SER A 14 -49.12 20.38 -13.54
C SER A 14 -47.78 20.23 -14.27
N ASP A 15 -47.77 19.43 -15.35
CA ASP A 15 -46.99 19.72 -16.56
C ASP A 15 -47.87 20.61 -17.45
N PRO A 16 -47.30 21.51 -18.28
CA PRO A 16 -47.23 21.16 -19.70
C PRO A 16 -46.06 21.76 -20.52
N LYS A 17 -45.58 20.89 -21.41
CA LYS A 17 -45.27 21.06 -22.85
C LYS A 17 -43.99 21.76 -23.37
N PRO A 18 -43.52 21.28 -24.56
CA PRO A 18 -42.23 21.59 -25.17
C PRO A 18 -42.32 22.70 -26.22
N SER A 19 -41.18 23.35 -26.49
CA SER A 19 -40.99 24.20 -27.66
C SER A 19 -39.95 23.62 -28.62
N SER A 20 -40.49 23.22 -29.78
CA SER A 20 -39.85 22.92 -31.05
C SER A 20 -38.81 23.94 -31.56
N PHE A 21 -37.83 23.38 -32.29
CA PHE A 21 -37.22 23.86 -33.54
C PHE A 21 -36.37 25.14 -33.55
N ARG A 22 -35.07 24.99 -33.85
CA ARG A 22 -34.50 25.27 -35.19
C ARG A 22 -32.99 25.03 -35.20
N SER A 23 -32.55 24.09 -36.04
CA SER A 23 -31.20 24.13 -36.62
C SER A 23 -31.23 24.99 -37.87
N PRO A 24 -30.20 25.82 -38.10
CA PRO A 24 -29.75 26.09 -39.45
C PRO A 24 -28.27 25.71 -39.61
N ASN A 25 -28.02 25.04 -40.74
CA ASN A 25 -26.73 24.75 -41.34
C ASN A 25 -25.69 25.87 -41.15
N GLY A 26 -24.54 25.50 -40.59
CA GLY A 26 -23.29 26.26 -40.64
C GLY A 26 -22.13 25.30 -40.92
N LYS A 27 -21.33 25.62 -41.94
CA LYS A 27 -20.26 24.82 -42.55
C LYS A 27 -19.27 24.18 -41.55
N PRO A 28 -18.65 23.03 -41.91
CA PRO A 28 -17.55 22.47 -41.13
C PRO A 28 -16.27 23.31 -41.33
N PRO A 29 -15.59 23.76 -40.27
CA PRO A 29 -14.23 24.26 -40.40
C PRO A 29 -13.28 23.05 -40.54
N ILE A 30 -12.61 23.01 -41.69
CA ILE A 30 -11.46 22.17 -41.98
C ILE A 30 -10.31 22.57 -41.04
N SER A 31 -9.72 21.54 -40.43
CA SER A 31 -8.34 21.42 -39.97
C SER A 31 -7.77 22.52 -39.08
N LYS A 32 -7.42 22.14 -37.85
CA LYS A 32 -6.07 22.37 -37.33
C LYS A 32 -5.71 21.23 -36.39
N HIS A 33 -4.58 20.61 -36.69
CA HIS A 33 -3.82 19.74 -35.80
C HIS A 33 -3.69 20.35 -34.39
N SER A 34 -3.33 19.46 -33.46
CA SER A 34 -2.90 19.73 -32.08
C SER A 34 -4.05 19.60 -31.07
N TRP A 35 -4.03 18.70 -30.10
CA TRP A 35 -2.94 17.94 -29.52
C TRP A 35 -3.35 16.48 -29.45
N ASN A 36 -2.47 15.60 -29.93
CA ASN A 36 -2.33 14.28 -29.34
C ASN A 36 -1.98 14.52 -27.86
N SER A 37 -2.99 14.66 -27.02
CA SER A 37 -2.83 14.44 -25.60
C SER A 37 -2.63 12.94 -25.47
N LYS A 38 -1.40 12.50 -25.76
CA LYS A 38 -0.84 11.39 -25.01
C LYS A 38 -1.00 11.86 -23.58
N GLN A 39 -2.07 11.42 -22.91
CA GLN A 39 -2.06 11.34 -21.47
C GLN A 39 -0.81 10.53 -21.17
N GLU A 40 0.29 11.22 -20.89
CA GLU A 40 1.41 10.63 -20.18
C GLU A 40 0.76 10.09 -18.92
N HIS A 41 0.59 8.77 -18.90
CA HIS A 41 -0.04 8.06 -17.82
C HIS A 41 0.90 8.26 -16.64
N ASN A 42 0.71 9.34 -15.89
CA ASN A 42 1.45 9.58 -14.66
C ASN A 42 1.15 8.37 -13.78
N PRO A 43 2.17 7.57 -13.41
CA PRO A 43 1.94 6.38 -12.64
C PRO A 43 1.25 6.77 -11.34
N THR A 44 0.18 6.06 -11.00
CA THR A 44 -0.50 6.30 -9.72
C THR A 44 0.34 5.69 -8.60
N PHE A 45 0.19 6.21 -7.39
CA PHE A 45 0.83 5.65 -6.20
C PHE A 45 0.63 4.12 -6.09
N GLU A 46 -0.57 3.63 -6.41
CA GLU A 46 -0.92 2.22 -6.34
C GLU A 46 -0.10 1.37 -7.31
N GLN A 47 0.16 1.89 -8.52
CA GLN A 47 0.98 1.25 -9.55
C GLN A 47 2.44 1.17 -9.12
N ASP A 48 3.00 2.27 -8.62
CA ASP A 48 4.39 2.32 -8.12
C ASP A 48 4.59 1.35 -6.95
N ARG A 49 3.65 1.36 -6.00
CA ARG A 49 3.66 0.47 -4.86
C ARG A 49 3.59 -1.00 -5.27
N GLU A 50 2.73 -1.35 -6.24
CA GLU A 50 2.63 -2.71 -6.75
C GLU A 50 3.89 -3.13 -7.52
N SER A 51 4.47 -2.22 -8.30
CA SER A 51 5.76 -2.42 -8.98
C SER A 51 6.88 -2.73 -7.97
N PHE A 52 6.98 -1.94 -6.89
CA PHE A 52 7.95 -2.20 -5.82
C PHE A 52 7.71 -3.56 -5.16
N TYR A 53 6.47 -3.89 -4.80
CA TYR A 53 6.13 -5.19 -4.22
C TYR A 53 6.57 -6.34 -5.12
N LYS A 54 6.17 -6.33 -6.41
CA LYS A 54 6.51 -7.39 -7.36
C LYS A 54 8.02 -7.53 -7.55
N SER A 55 8.70 -6.40 -7.69
CA SER A 55 10.15 -6.39 -7.93
C SER A 55 10.94 -6.87 -6.70
N LEU A 56 10.57 -6.44 -5.50
CA LEU A 56 11.18 -6.95 -4.26
C LEU A 56 10.91 -8.44 -4.06
N MET A 57 9.69 -8.92 -4.32
CA MET A 57 9.37 -10.36 -4.28
C MET A 57 10.16 -11.18 -5.30
N HIS A 58 10.48 -10.60 -6.46
CA HIS A 58 11.37 -11.24 -7.42
C HIS A 58 12.81 -11.32 -6.87
N ARG A 59 13.34 -10.22 -6.33
CA ARG A 59 14.70 -10.18 -5.74
C ARG A 59 14.86 -11.07 -4.50
N SER A 60 13.82 -11.22 -3.68
CA SER A 60 13.85 -12.14 -2.53
C SER A 60 14.01 -13.60 -2.97
N ARG A 61 13.47 -13.98 -4.13
CA ARG A 61 13.67 -15.32 -4.70
C ARG A 61 15.05 -15.46 -5.34
N LEU A 62 15.49 -14.40 -6.03
CA LEU A 62 16.77 -14.39 -6.73
C LEU A 62 17.94 -14.60 -5.78
N ILE A 63 17.96 -13.93 -4.61
CA ILE A 63 19.08 -14.04 -3.66
C ILE A 63 19.29 -15.45 -3.10
N ASN A 64 18.23 -16.28 -3.04
CA ASN A 64 18.35 -17.68 -2.61
C ASN A 64 18.88 -18.58 -3.74
N ARG A 65 18.60 -18.24 -4.99
CA ARG A 65 18.96 -19.06 -6.17
C ARG A 65 20.34 -18.73 -6.69
N GLU A 66 20.70 -17.46 -6.64
CA GLU A 66 21.91 -16.87 -7.23
C GLU A 66 22.60 -15.97 -6.19
N PRO A 67 23.29 -16.53 -5.17
CA PRO A 67 23.98 -15.74 -4.14
C PRO A 67 25.05 -14.78 -4.68
N GLU A 68 25.59 -15.04 -5.86
CA GLU A 68 26.50 -14.14 -6.58
C GLU A 68 25.86 -12.80 -6.96
N LYS A 69 24.52 -12.74 -7.04
CA LYS A 69 23.75 -11.52 -7.32
C LYS A 69 23.61 -10.58 -6.13
N TYR A 70 24.21 -10.91 -4.99
CA TYR A 70 24.13 -10.14 -3.75
C TYR A 70 24.36 -8.63 -3.91
N MET A 71 25.42 -8.26 -4.63
CA MET A 71 25.78 -6.86 -4.84
C MET A 71 24.77 -6.13 -5.71
N GLU A 72 24.27 -6.78 -6.77
CA GLU A 72 23.22 -6.23 -7.64
C GLU A 72 21.95 -5.98 -6.83
N ILE A 73 21.58 -6.93 -5.97
CA ILE A 73 20.39 -6.84 -5.11
C ILE A 73 20.56 -5.73 -4.06
N ALA A 74 21.75 -5.59 -3.45
CA ALA A 74 22.04 -4.51 -2.51
C ALA A 74 21.90 -3.13 -3.18
N GLN A 75 22.50 -2.95 -4.36
CA GLN A 75 22.37 -1.71 -5.14
C GLN A 75 20.91 -1.41 -5.50
N TYR A 76 20.16 -2.44 -5.89
CA TYR A 76 18.74 -2.33 -6.15
C TYR A 76 17.96 -1.86 -4.91
N LEU A 77 18.21 -2.43 -3.72
CA LEU A 77 17.58 -2.00 -2.48
C LEU A 77 17.90 -0.53 -2.15
N THR A 78 19.15 -0.10 -2.36
CA THR A 78 19.53 1.32 -2.19
C THR A 78 18.75 2.23 -3.15
N LYS A 79 18.55 1.80 -4.40
CA LYS A 79 17.76 2.54 -5.38
C LYS A 79 16.30 2.64 -4.92
N VAL A 80 15.66 1.53 -4.58
CA VAL A 80 14.26 1.52 -4.12
C VAL A 80 14.08 2.37 -2.86
N ALA A 81 15.02 2.29 -1.91
CA ALA A 81 14.97 3.11 -0.69
C ALA A 81 14.94 4.62 -0.98
N ARG A 82 15.58 5.09 -2.07
CA ARG A 82 15.52 6.49 -2.50
C ARG A 82 14.17 6.85 -3.14
N GLU A 83 13.53 5.90 -3.81
CA GLU A 83 12.20 6.13 -4.42
C GLU A 83 11.11 6.36 -3.35
N PHE A 84 11.30 5.88 -2.11
CA PHE A 84 10.39 6.18 -1.00
C PHE A 84 10.28 7.68 -0.69
N ASP A 85 11.31 8.48 -0.96
CA ASP A 85 11.21 9.93 -0.79
C ASP A 85 10.23 10.55 -1.80
N LYS A 86 10.20 10.02 -3.03
CA LYS A 86 9.24 10.42 -4.06
C LYS A 86 7.83 9.96 -3.71
N ILE A 87 7.68 8.75 -3.18
CA ILE A 87 6.38 8.24 -2.70
C ILE A 87 5.80 9.16 -1.61
N LYS A 88 6.64 9.64 -0.68
CA LYS A 88 6.20 10.61 0.34
C LYS A 88 5.73 11.92 -0.29
N GLN A 89 6.47 12.46 -1.25
CA GLN A 89 6.06 13.68 -1.97
C GLN A 89 4.72 13.49 -2.71
N LEU A 90 4.49 12.33 -3.33
CA LEU A 90 3.19 12.01 -3.95
C LEU A 90 2.05 11.97 -2.93
N ALA A 91 2.32 11.54 -1.71
CA ALA A 91 1.35 11.56 -0.61
C ALA A 91 1.01 13.00 -0.22
N ASP A 92 2.00 13.87 -0.08
CA ASP A 92 1.81 15.28 0.27
C ASP A 92 0.96 16.00 -0.80
N ILE A 93 1.25 15.76 -2.09
CA ILE A 93 0.46 16.28 -3.21
C ILE A 93 -0.98 15.75 -3.15
N SER A 94 -1.14 14.44 -2.88
CA SER A 94 -2.47 13.81 -2.79
C SER A 94 -3.30 14.39 -1.65
N GLN A 95 -2.66 14.68 -0.51
CA GLN A 95 -3.31 15.34 0.62
C GLN A 95 -3.75 16.77 0.27
N GLY A 96 -2.92 17.52 -0.46
CA GLY A 96 -3.29 18.83 -1.01
C GLY A 96 -4.49 18.78 -1.96
N ASN A 97 -4.71 17.65 -2.63
CA ASN A 97 -5.83 17.38 -3.53
C ASN A 97 -7.06 16.76 -2.81
N GLY A 98 -7.06 16.70 -1.47
CA GLY A 98 -8.20 16.24 -0.68
C GLY A 98 -8.26 14.72 -0.42
N ARG A 99 -7.20 13.94 -0.72
CA ARG A 99 -7.13 12.53 -0.25
C ARG A 99 -6.82 12.48 1.25
N ASP A 100 -7.46 11.54 1.94
CA ASP A 100 -7.25 11.26 3.36
C ASP A 100 -6.04 10.32 3.57
N VAL A 101 -4.84 10.90 3.54
CA VAL A 101 -3.58 10.20 3.74
C VAL A 101 -3.41 9.80 5.21
N PRO A 102 -3.16 8.51 5.52
CA PRO A 102 -2.96 8.07 6.90
C PRO A 102 -1.83 8.80 7.62
N LEU A 103 -2.07 9.23 8.86
CA LEU A 103 -1.05 9.84 9.73
C LEU A 103 0.24 9.00 9.87
N CYS A 104 0.11 7.67 9.81
CA CYS A 104 1.27 6.77 9.91
C CYS A 104 2.08 6.65 8.61
N PHE A 105 1.59 7.17 7.49
CA PHE A 105 2.17 6.90 6.16
C PHE A 105 3.63 7.39 6.06
N PRO A 106 3.97 8.65 6.39
CA PRO A 106 5.35 9.14 6.27
C PRO A 106 6.32 8.33 7.14
N ALA A 107 5.94 8.07 8.40
CA ALA A 107 6.74 7.30 9.34
C ALA A 107 6.95 5.85 8.87
N ARG A 108 5.94 5.22 8.26
CA ARG A 108 6.08 3.87 7.68
C ARG A 108 7.03 3.85 6.49
N CYS A 109 6.97 4.85 5.61
CA CYS A 109 7.92 5.01 4.52
C CYS A 109 9.35 5.13 5.05
N ASP A 110 9.57 5.96 6.07
CA ASP A 110 10.90 6.15 6.67
C ASP A 110 11.44 4.86 7.31
N MET A 111 10.60 4.12 8.05
CA MET A 111 11.01 2.84 8.63
C MET A 111 11.36 1.80 7.55
N ILE A 112 10.54 1.69 6.49
CA ILE A 112 10.83 0.75 5.39
C ILE A 112 12.13 1.13 4.68
N LYS A 113 12.33 2.41 4.41
CA LYS A 113 13.55 2.96 3.81
C LYS A 113 14.79 2.64 4.67
N GLU A 114 14.73 2.90 5.97
CA GLU A 114 15.84 2.63 6.90
C GLU A 114 16.21 1.14 6.90
N GLU A 115 15.21 0.26 6.98
CA GLU A 115 15.45 -1.19 6.97
C GLU A 115 15.96 -1.70 5.62
N MET A 116 15.52 -1.12 4.50
CA MET A 116 16.10 -1.40 3.17
C MET A 116 17.58 -1.00 3.10
N GLN A 117 17.95 0.15 3.67
CA GLN A 117 19.33 0.64 3.69
C GLN A 117 20.22 -0.27 4.55
N LYS A 118 19.78 -0.63 5.76
CA LYS A 118 20.48 -1.58 6.62
C LYS A 118 20.67 -2.93 5.94
N LEU A 119 19.62 -3.43 5.29
CA LEU A 119 19.69 -4.68 4.56
C LEU A 119 20.69 -4.60 3.40
N SER A 120 20.65 -3.53 2.61
CA SER A 120 21.61 -3.28 1.54
C SER A 120 23.06 -3.29 2.04
N GLN A 121 23.33 -2.62 3.17
CA GLN A 121 24.66 -2.62 3.80
C GLN A 121 25.07 -4.02 4.27
N GLY A 122 24.15 -4.77 4.87
CA GLY A 122 24.39 -6.14 5.31
C GLY A 122 24.67 -7.12 4.16
N LEU A 123 23.98 -6.95 3.03
CA LEU A 123 24.24 -7.69 1.79
C LEU A 123 25.60 -7.30 1.19
N THR A 124 25.90 -6.00 1.11
CA THR A 124 27.16 -5.48 0.56
C THR A 124 28.37 -5.98 1.34
N SER A 125 28.28 -5.98 2.67
CA SER A 125 29.34 -6.49 3.56
C SER A 125 29.38 -8.02 3.65
N ARG A 126 28.46 -8.73 2.97
CA ARG A 126 28.26 -10.18 3.07
C ARG A 126 28.10 -10.68 4.52
N SER A 127 27.63 -9.82 5.41
CA SER A 127 27.38 -10.15 6.83
C SER A 127 26.08 -10.92 7.04
N LEU A 128 25.20 -10.95 6.03
CA LEU A 128 23.90 -11.60 6.09
C LEU A 128 23.85 -12.88 5.22
N PRO A 129 23.40 -14.02 5.78
CA PRO A 129 23.15 -15.24 5.00
C PRO A 129 22.05 -15.07 3.94
N PRO A 130 22.10 -15.79 2.80
CA PRO A 130 21.14 -15.64 1.69
C PRO A 130 19.69 -15.83 2.11
N ALA A 131 19.44 -16.87 2.91
CA ALA A 131 18.12 -17.15 3.45
C ALA A 131 17.57 -16.00 4.32
N LEU A 132 18.44 -15.32 5.09
CA LEU A 132 18.03 -14.15 5.87
C LEU A 132 17.77 -12.95 4.96
N GLY A 133 18.65 -12.69 3.99
CA GLY A 133 18.46 -11.64 3.00
C GLY A 133 17.13 -11.80 2.27
N SER A 134 16.83 -13.00 1.78
CA SER A 134 15.56 -13.34 1.14
C SER A 134 14.36 -13.04 2.04
N LEU A 135 14.40 -13.52 3.29
CA LEU A 135 13.31 -13.31 4.24
C LEU A 135 13.05 -11.83 4.51
N LEU A 136 14.12 -11.04 4.70
CA LEU A 136 14.02 -9.61 4.96
C LEU A 136 13.52 -8.85 3.72
N ILE A 137 13.96 -9.21 2.52
CA ILE A 137 13.45 -8.60 1.28
C ILE A 137 11.96 -8.92 1.10
N GLU A 138 11.52 -10.17 1.33
CA GLU A 138 10.09 -10.52 1.27
C GLU A 138 9.27 -9.72 2.29
N MET A 139 9.78 -9.57 3.52
CA MET A 139 9.13 -8.77 4.56
C MET A 139 8.98 -7.31 4.13
N LEU A 140 10.06 -6.69 3.63
CA LEU A 140 10.03 -5.32 3.12
C LEU A 140 9.11 -5.17 1.92
N ALA A 141 9.04 -6.18 1.04
CA ALA A 141 8.09 -6.21 -0.07
C ALA A 141 6.65 -6.13 0.44
N ILE A 142 6.28 -6.99 1.39
CA ILE A 142 4.94 -7.03 1.97
C ILE A 142 4.60 -5.72 2.70
N HIS A 143 5.57 -5.13 3.40
CA HIS A 143 5.39 -3.84 4.08
C HIS A 143 5.28 -2.66 3.12
N SER A 144 5.95 -2.73 1.97
CA SER A 144 5.79 -1.74 0.89
C SER A 144 4.42 -1.89 0.22
N GLY A 145 4.04 -3.11 -0.15
CA GLY A 145 2.81 -3.42 -0.86
C GLY A 145 1.51 -3.12 -0.08
N ARG A 146 1.57 -3.07 1.25
CA ARG A 146 0.43 -2.71 2.11
C ARG A 146 0.22 -1.22 2.28
N LEU A 147 1.18 -0.37 1.88
CA LEU A 147 1.03 1.07 2.01
C LEU A 147 -0.21 1.53 1.25
N THR A 148 -0.91 2.50 1.83
CA THR A 148 -2.14 3.06 1.25
C THR A 148 -2.15 4.55 1.51
N LEU A 149 -2.57 5.31 0.50
CA LEU A 149 -2.87 6.74 0.63
C LEU A 149 -4.32 6.98 1.06
N ASP A 150 -5.16 5.95 1.08
CA ASP A 150 -6.54 6.06 1.52
C ASP A 150 -6.70 5.30 2.85
N GLY A 151 -7.11 6.00 3.90
CA GLY A 151 -7.31 5.42 5.25
C GLY A 151 -8.43 4.38 5.33
N SER A 152 -9.45 4.50 4.47
CA SER A 152 -10.70 3.72 4.50
C SER A 152 -10.96 2.87 3.24
N SER A 153 -10.17 3.04 2.17
CA SER A 153 -10.46 2.40 0.89
C SER A 153 -10.29 0.88 0.97
N THR A 154 -11.41 0.18 0.79
CA THR A 154 -11.46 -1.26 0.58
C THR A 154 -11.06 -1.69 -0.83
N ALA A 155 -10.78 -0.72 -1.72
CA ALA A 155 -10.67 -0.95 -3.16
C ALA A 155 -9.30 -1.46 -3.63
N VAL A 156 -8.32 -1.59 -2.74
CA VAL A 156 -6.96 -2.00 -3.15
C VAL A 156 -6.70 -3.44 -2.74
N ASP A 157 -7.11 -4.37 -3.60
CA ASP A 157 -7.03 -5.82 -3.41
C ASP A 157 -5.69 -6.27 -2.83
N LEU A 158 -4.58 -5.68 -3.32
CA LEU A 158 -3.24 -6.01 -2.87
C LEU A 158 -2.99 -5.63 -1.40
N SER A 159 -3.30 -4.40 -0.97
CA SER A 159 -2.97 -3.96 0.39
C SER A 159 -3.77 -4.72 1.43
N GLN A 160 -5.05 -5.00 1.14
CA GLN A 160 -5.90 -5.82 1.99
C GLN A 160 -5.48 -7.29 2.01
N ALA A 161 -5.14 -7.88 0.86
CA ALA A 161 -4.64 -9.25 0.80
C ALA A 161 -3.35 -9.40 1.60
N LEU A 162 -2.44 -8.43 1.49
CA LEU A 162 -1.19 -8.41 2.26
C LEU A 162 -1.45 -8.19 3.75
N GLU A 163 -2.41 -7.34 4.14
CA GLU A 163 -2.78 -7.18 5.55
C GLU A 163 -3.35 -8.48 6.13
N ARG A 164 -4.20 -9.18 5.37
CA ARG A 164 -4.69 -10.52 5.73
C ARG A 164 -3.55 -11.53 5.86
N LYS A 165 -2.58 -11.53 4.94
CA LYS A 165 -1.40 -12.41 4.98
C LYS A 165 -0.55 -12.21 6.24
N ILE A 166 -0.42 -10.97 6.73
CA ILE A 166 0.27 -10.70 8.01
C ILE A 166 -0.59 -11.12 9.20
N GLY A 167 -1.89 -10.79 9.19
CA GLY A 167 -2.81 -11.13 10.28
C GLY A 167 -3.04 -12.63 10.46
N SER A 168 -2.93 -13.44 9.39
CA SER A 168 -3.10 -14.89 9.43
C SER A 168 -1.87 -15.67 9.91
N ASN A 169 -0.84 -14.99 10.45
CA ASN A 169 0.40 -15.62 10.93
C ASN A 169 1.12 -16.48 9.87
N GLN A 170 0.93 -16.24 8.56
CA GLN A 170 1.70 -16.94 7.52
C GLN A 170 3.20 -16.60 7.55
N PHE A 171 3.59 -15.53 8.25
CA PHE A 171 4.92 -15.45 8.84
C PHE A 171 4.97 -16.41 10.04
N ASP A 172 4.98 -17.71 9.78
CA ASP A 172 4.95 -18.74 10.81
C ASP A 172 6.32 -18.83 11.50
N TRP A 173 6.58 -17.86 12.38
CA TRP A 173 7.77 -17.75 13.20
C TRP A 173 7.96 -19.01 14.07
N LYS A 174 6.84 -19.65 14.47
CA LYS A 174 6.84 -20.87 15.28
C LYS A 174 7.36 -22.08 14.51
N ARG A 175 6.98 -22.29 13.24
CA ARG A 175 7.60 -23.33 12.39
C ARG A 175 9.08 -23.09 12.15
N ARG A 176 9.50 -21.83 12.08
CA ARG A 176 10.91 -21.42 11.91
C ARG A 176 11.72 -21.48 13.21
N ASN A 177 11.15 -21.87 14.36
CA ASN A 177 11.91 -22.13 15.58
C ASN A 177 12.55 -23.52 15.64
N LYS A 178 12.25 -24.42 14.68
CA LYS A 178 12.93 -25.72 14.52
C LYS A 178 14.28 -25.63 13.80
N ILE A 179 14.88 -24.44 13.75
CA ILE A 179 16.17 -24.20 13.08
C ILE A 179 17.28 -24.26 14.14
N ASP A 180 18.50 -24.59 13.72
CA ASP A 180 19.70 -24.57 14.55
C ASP A 180 19.89 -23.21 15.28
N ARG A 181 20.82 -23.18 16.24
CA ARG A 181 21.08 -22.00 17.08
C ARG A 181 21.39 -20.74 16.26
N LYS A 182 21.99 -20.89 15.07
CA LYS A 182 22.29 -19.79 14.14
C LYS A 182 21.03 -19.29 13.44
N GLY A 183 20.14 -20.18 13.03
CA GLY A 183 18.83 -19.87 12.48
C GLY A 183 17.89 -19.21 13.48
N GLN A 184 17.99 -19.52 14.77
CA GLN A 184 17.22 -18.83 15.81
C GLN A 184 17.60 -17.36 15.93
N LEU A 185 18.88 -17.00 15.84
CA LEU A 185 19.32 -15.61 15.83
C LEU A 185 18.80 -14.84 14.62
N ILE A 186 18.85 -15.48 13.44
CA ILE A 186 18.30 -14.99 12.18
C ILE A 186 16.80 -14.69 12.32
N VAL A 187 16.05 -15.63 12.88
CA VAL A 187 14.60 -15.51 13.11
C VAL A 187 14.30 -14.40 14.11
N ARG A 188 15.07 -14.28 15.20
CA ARG A 188 14.90 -13.19 16.18
C ARG A 188 15.13 -11.82 15.56
N TYR A 189 16.17 -11.66 14.75
CA TYR A 189 16.47 -10.40 14.07
C TYR A 189 15.35 -10.01 13.10
N ALA A 190 14.91 -10.96 12.25
CA ALA A 190 13.78 -10.74 11.36
C ALA A 190 12.48 -10.42 12.12
N HIS A 191 12.23 -11.08 13.25
CA HIS A 191 11.09 -10.82 14.11
C HIS A 191 11.11 -9.40 14.71
N GLN A 192 12.28 -8.89 15.13
CA GLN A 192 12.42 -7.52 15.63
C GLN A 192 12.06 -6.49 14.56
N ILE A 193 12.56 -6.67 13.34
CA ILE A 193 12.22 -5.81 12.19
C ILE A 193 10.71 -5.88 11.91
N PHE A 194 10.15 -7.08 11.92
CA PHE A 194 8.71 -7.27 11.71
C PHE A 194 7.88 -6.53 12.77
N VAL A 195 8.21 -6.67 14.06
CA VAL A 195 7.50 -5.97 15.14
C VAL A 195 7.59 -4.45 14.95
N ARG A 196 8.78 -3.94 14.65
CA ARG A 196 9.02 -2.51 14.38
C ARG A 196 8.14 -2.01 13.22
N LEU A 197 8.16 -2.70 12.08
CA LEU A 197 7.39 -2.32 10.89
C LEU A 197 5.87 -2.49 11.09
N ASN A 198 5.44 -3.30 12.05
CA ASN A 198 4.02 -3.48 12.41
C ASN A 198 3.55 -2.58 13.55
N GLN A 199 4.41 -1.73 14.12
CA GLN A 199 3.98 -0.85 15.21
C GLN A 199 2.79 0.03 14.80
N ALA A 200 1.79 0.10 15.68
CA ALA A 200 0.64 0.97 15.48
C ALA A 200 1.02 2.42 15.83
N VAL A 201 0.55 3.37 15.04
CA VAL A 201 0.72 4.79 15.33
C VAL A 201 -0.53 5.27 16.07
N PRO A 202 -0.39 5.87 17.26
CA PRO A 202 -1.53 6.41 18.01
C PRO A 202 -2.35 7.38 17.15
N ARG A 203 -3.67 7.34 17.29
CA ARG A 203 -4.64 8.20 16.58
C ARG A 203 -4.69 8.02 15.06
N CYS A 204 -3.91 7.11 14.47
CA CYS A 204 -4.04 6.77 13.06
C CYS A 204 -5.19 5.79 12.83
N GLN A 205 -6.12 6.12 11.94
CA GLN A 205 -7.33 5.33 11.67
C GLN A 205 -7.20 4.36 10.50
N CYS A 206 -6.01 4.20 9.92
CA CYS A 206 -5.83 3.27 8.81
C CYS A 206 -5.96 1.81 9.28
N LEU A 207 -6.32 0.93 8.33
CA LEU A 207 -6.48 -0.51 8.55
C LEU A 207 -5.32 -1.14 9.35
N GLN A 208 -4.08 -0.72 9.06
CA GLN A 208 -2.87 -1.24 9.68
C GLN A 208 -2.72 -0.83 11.16
N CYS A 209 -3.21 0.34 11.54
CA CYS A 209 -3.10 0.83 12.91
C CYS A 209 -4.29 0.34 13.75
N VAL A 210 -5.51 0.42 13.22
CA VAL A 210 -6.74 0.00 13.92
C VAL A 210 -6.74 -1.49 14.27
N ARG A 211 -6.38 -2.37 13.33
CA ARG A 211 -6.34 -3.82 13.59
C ARG A 211 -5.35 -4.22 14.69
N ARG A 212 -4.39 -3.34 15.01
CA ARG A 212 -3.33 -3.60 15.99
C ARG A 212 -3.54 -2.88 17.31
N THR A 213 -4.34 -1.81 17.34
CA THR A 213 -4.74 -1.12 18.57
C THR A 213 -5.93 -1.76 19.27
N LEU A 214 -6.71 -2.62 18.59
CA LEU A 214 -7.81 -3.34 19.22
C LEU A 214 -7.28 -4.34 20.27
N PRO A 215 -7.48 -4.07 21.58
CA PRO A 215 -7.15 -5.02 22.62
C PRO A 215 -8.25 -6.08 22.63
N GLY A 216 -8.04 -7.22 21.95
CA GLY A 216 -9.08 -8.24 21.87
C GLY A 216 -8.86 -9.45 20.97
N VAL A 217 -7.87 -9.45 20.06
CA VAL A 217 -7.52 -10.65 19.28
C VAL A 217 -6.31 -11.38 19.90
N THR A 218 -6.28 -11.39 21.22
CA THR A 218 -5.54 -12.35 22.05
C THR A 218 -6.55 -12.99 22.98
N LYS A 219 -7.34 -13.95 22.48
CA LYS A 219 -8.01 -14.96 23.31
C LYS A 219 -8.41 -16.17 22.47
N LYS A 220 -7.77 -17.30 22.82
CA LYS A 220 -8.11 -18.71 22.56
C LYS A 220 -7.89 -19.16 21.09
N ASP A 221 -7.08 -20.18 20.77
CA ASP A 221 -6.65 -21.38 21.50
C ASP A 221 -5.13 -21.65 21.38
#